data_AF-G4MGW3-F1
#
_entry.id   AF-G4MGW3-F1
#
_cell.length_a   1.000
_cell.length_b   1.000
_cell.length_c   1.000
_cell.angle_alpha   90.00
_cell.angle_beta   90.00
_cell.angle_gamma   90.00
#
_symmetry.space_group_name_H-M   'P 1'
#
loop_
_entity.id
_entity.type
_entity.pdbx_description
1 polymer ?
#
loop_
_entity_poly.entity_id
_entity_poly.type
_entity_poly.pdbx_seq_one_letter_code
_entity_poly.pdbx_strand_id
1 'polypeptide(L)'
;MRTPVSQPLSLLDWVESSAIVFIGRQPRPAAHAPPAAGRPGTSSSPAAREPLVRAASRAPLRVEIGVIMSNIVIVYHRGYGHTKKVAEAVLAGATDAGANVRLIPVGEFDDAAWAELDAADAIVFGVPTYVGGPSADFKKFADASSKLWLAQKWKDKIAAGFTNSAHMKNGDKFLTISYFVTLAMQHGMVWIGTGMMPSNTKAATRNDLNFVGGFTGLLTQSPADASPEEAPPPGELETARVFGARIAAVTARWIRSQAGPDDGGHQPPRNHLKIPLLRQAPARTSEIETTTKVFVDGQEGTTGLKIFEYLSQRRDMEVLRIEDAKRKDIEERRRLINASDVTFLCLPDVASRESVSLVDPGNTRTVMIDASTAFRTQDDWAYGLPELSRAQRDRLRTAKRIAVPGCHASAFVLSMQPLVAGGLVPADLHAHVYSITGYSGGGKKMIAEYEAGGNDKLMSPRPYALGLTHKHLPEMSVRTGLKRAPTFTPIVGPFLKGLAVTTYFSPDQLTRKARPQDVRDMLAEYYNNEPFVRVMPFDAESNLDAGFFDVQACNETNRVDIFVFGNDERFVTVARLDNLGKGASGAAIQCMNLAIGAEEETGLAC
;
A
#
# COMPACT_ATOMS: atom_id res chain seq x y z
N MET A 1 44.44 -3.81 -64.67
CA MET A 1 43.29 -3.19 -65.37
C MET A 1 42.11 -3.23 -64.40
N ARG A 2 41.88 -2.14 -63.66
CA ARG A 2 40.80 -1.13 -63.84
C ARG A 2 39.36 -1.68 -63.61
N THR A 3 38.84 -1.33 -62.42
CA THR A 3 37.46 -0.92 -61.99
C THR A 3 36.46 -0.49 -63.08
N PRO A 4 35.11 -0.46 -62.86
CA PRO A 4 34.37 0.31 -61.80
C PRO A 4 33.13 -0.38 -61.18
N VAL A 5 32.69 -0.12 -59.94
CA VAL A 5 31.97 1.05 -59.34
C VAL A 5 30.62 1.39 -60.01
N SER A 6 29.51 1.23 -59.28
CA SER A 6 28.45 2.27 -59.11
C SER A 6 27.24 1.78 -58.26
N GLN A 7 27.02 2.41 -57.11
CA GLN A 7 25.69 2.82 -56.60
C GLN A 7 25.39 4.23 -57.18
N PRO A 8 24.18 4.85 -57.18
CA PRO A 8 23.29 5.03 -56.00
C PRO A 8 21.77 5.38 -56.23
N LEU A 9 21.10 5.76 -55.11
CA LEU A 9 19.84 6.55 -54.93
C LEU A 9 18.48 5.81 -55.00
N SER A 10 17.72 5.68 -53.89
CA SER A 10 16.78 6.63 -53.21
C SER A 10 15.43 6.75 -53.96
N LEU A 11 14.23 6.91 -53.40
CA LEU A 11 13.70 7.39 -52.11
C LEU A 11 12.16 7.15 -52.18
N LEU A 12 11.49 7.12 -51.02
CA LEU A 12 10.06 7.41 -50.78
C LEU A 12 8.98 6.31 -50.90
N ASP A 13 8.09 6.39 -49.90
CA ASP A 13 6.69 5.96 -49.80
C ASP A 13 6.35 4.53 -49.39
N TRP A 14 6.27 4.27 -48.08
CA TRP A 14 5.24 3.37 -47.50
C TRP A 14 4.82 3.86 -46.11
N VAL A 15 3.78 4.70 -46.08
CA VAL A 15 2.90 4.93 -44.92
C VAL A 15 1.45 4.82 -45.39
N GLU A 16 0.70 3.99 -44.66
CA GLU A 16 -0.75 3.96 -44.46
C GLU A 16 -1.75 3.41 -45.49
N SER A 17 -2.49 2.41 -44.98
CA SER A 17 -3.96 2.35 -44.90
C SER A 17 -4.70 1.23 -45.65
N SER A 18 -5.24 0.32 -44.84
CA SER A 18 -6.67 -0.04 -44.77
C SER A 18 -7.35 -0.74 -45.95
N ALA A 19 -7.64 -2.04 -45.79
CA ALA A 19 -8.91 -2.65 -46.22
C ALA A 19 -9.11 -4.03 -45.56
N ILE A 20 -9.93 -4.08 -44.50
CA ILE A 20 -10.49 -5.31 -43.94
C ILE A 20 -11.80 -5.59 -44.70
N VAL A 21 -11.87 -6.72 -45.40
CA VAL A 21 -13.07 -7.20 -46.09
C VAL A 21 -13.95 -7.95 -45.10
N PHE A 22 -15.20 -7.48 -44.94
CA PHE A 22 -16.28 -8.15 -44.21
C PHE A 22 -16.80 -9.37 -44.98
N ILE A 23 -16.86 -10.54 -44.35
CA ILE A 23 -17.77 -11.63 -44.75
C ILE A 23 -18.69 -11.93 -43.57
N GLY A 24 -19.93 -11.48 -43.69
CA GLY A 24 -21.00 -11.74 -42.74
C GLY A 24 -21.59 -13.14 -42.90
N ARG A 25 -21.85 -13.82 -41.77
CA ARG A 25 -22.84 -14.90 -41.68
C ARG A 25 -23.89 -14.49 -40.65
N GLN A 26 -25.13 -14.36 -41.12
CA GLN A 26 -26.32 -14.19 -40.28
C GLN A 26 -26.80 -15.54 -39.74
N PRO A 27 -27.46 -15.56 -38.57
CA PRO A 27 -28.47 -16.56 -38.24
C PRO A 27 -29.89 -15.98 -38.30
N ARG A 28 -30.83 -16.79 -38.78
CA ARG A 28 -32.29 -16.55 -38.83
C ARG A 28 -33.00 -17.85 -38.38
N PRO A 29 -34.29 -17.83 -38.01
CA PRO A 29 -34.75 -17.64 -36.63
C PRO A 29 -35.48 -18.88 -36.08
N ALA A 30 -35.90 -18.77 -34.82
CA ALA A 30 -36.68 -19.73 -34.04
C ALA A 30 -38.01 -20.14 -34.67
N ALA A 31 -38.39 -21.42 -34.51
CA ALA A 31 -39.78 -21.86 -34.45
C ALA A 31 -39.93 -23.28 -33.81
N HIS A 32 -41.02 -23.41 -33.05
CA HIS A 32 -41.76 -24.64 -32.66
C HIS A 32 -41.27 -25.52 -31.49
N ALA A 33 -41.93 -25.29 -30.34
CA ALA A 33 -42.29 -26.34 -29.38
C ALA A 33 -43.77 -26.74 -29.59
N PRO A 34 -44.16 -28.02 -29.40
CA PRO A 34 -45.57 -28.43 -29.38
C PRO A 34 -46.14 -28.51 -27.95
N PRO A 35 -47.48 -28.55 -27.79
CA PRO A 35 -48.17 -28.26 -26.54
C PRO A 35 -48.57 -29.52 -25.76
N ALA A 36 -48.81 -29.38 -24.45
CA ALA A 36 -49.61 -30.33 -23.68
C ALA A 36 -50.72 -29.58 -22.94
N ALA A 37 -51.94 -29.88 -23.35
CA ALA A 37 -53.20 -29.46 -22.76
C ALA A 37 -53.44 -30.12 -21.40
N GLY A 38 -54.16 -29.43 -20.51
CA GLY A 38 -54.50 -29.92 -19.18
C GLY A 38 -55.87 -30.60 -19.06
N ARG A 39 -56.23 -30.91 -17.80
CA ARG A 39 -57.56 -31.02 -17.14
C ARG A 39 -57.54 -32.14 -16.07
N PRO A 40 -58.50 -32.17 -15.11
CA PRO A 40 -58.84 -31.16 -14.10
C PRO A 40 -58.94 -31.79 -12.68
N GLY A 41 -59.34 -31.01 -11.69
CA GLY A 41 -59.16 -31.33 -10.27
C GLY A 41 -60.12 -32.31 -9.63
N THR A 42 -59.89 -32.54 -8.33
CA THR A 42 -60.94 -32.86 -7.36
C THR A 42 -60.64 -32.15 -6.04
N SER A 43 -61.69 -31.54 -5.50
CA SER A 43 -61.78 -30.85 -4.23
C SER A 43 -61.79 -31.81 -3.04
N SER A 44 -61.13 -31.46 -1.94
CA SER A 44 -61.71 -31.57 -0.60
C SER A 44 -60.82 -30.86 0.43
N SER A 45 -61.39 -29.88 1.12
CA SER A 45 -60.97 -29.46 2.46
C SER A 45 -61.68 -30.36 3.47
N PRO A 46 -61.09 -30.66 4.64
CA PRO A 46 -61.52 -29.91 5.81
C PRO A 46 -60.41 -29.58 6.83
N ALA A 47 -60.50 -28.34 7.35
CA ALA A 47 -60.26 -27.87 8.72
C ALA A 47 -59.10 -28.41 9.59
N ALA A 48 -58.20 -27.45 9.88
CA ALA A 48 -57.70 -27.03 11.21
C ALA A 48 -56.92 -28.00 12.11
N ARG A 49 -55.61 -27.70 12.27
CA ARG A 49 -54.89 -27.61 13.56
C ARG A 49 -53.57 -26.85 13.36
N GLU A 50 -53.37 -25.79 14.16
CA GLU A 50 -52.20 -24.92 14.19
C GLU A 50 -50.89 -25.63 14.59
N PRO A 51 -49.74 -24.97 14.37
CA PRO A 51 -48.81 -24.81 15.48
C PRO A 51 -48.38 -23.36 15.73
N LEU A 52 -48.36 -23.04 17.03
CA LEU A 52 -47.90 -21.84 17.71
C LEU A 52 -46.72 -21.12 17.04
N VAL A 53 -46.95 -19.89 16.58
CA VAL A 53 -45.93 -18.83 16.52
C VAL A 53 -46.23 -17.86 17.66
N ARG A 54 -45.43 -17.92 18.72
CA ARG A 54 -45.55 -17.03 19.88
C ARG A 54 -45.07 -15.62 19.47
N ALA A 55 -46.02 -14.75 19.12
CA ALA A 55 -45.78 -13.33 18.95
C ALA A 55 -45.49 -12.70 20.33
N ALA A 56 -44.23 -12.32 20.57
CA ALA A 56 -43.90 -11.42 21.67
C ALA A 56 -44.11 -9.97 21.19
N SER A 57 -45.28 -9.44 21.52
CA SER A 57 -45.55 -8.00 21.59
C SER A 57 -44.48 -7.34 22.47
N ARG A 58 -43.68 -6.43 21.90
CA ARG A 58 -42.97 -5.41 22.65
C ARG A 58 -43.46 -4.05 22.17
N ALA A 59 -44.18 -3.36 23.06
CA ALA A 59 -44.49 -1.95 22.94
C ALA A 59 -43.19 -1.14 22.69
N PRO A 60 -43.25 -0.01 21.97
CA PRO A 60 -42.07 0.79 21.69
C PRO A 60 -41.58 1.42 23.00
N LEU A 61 -40.44 0.92 23.49
CA LEU A 61 -39.63 1.63 24.47
C LEU A 61 -39.15 2.93 23.80
N ARG A 62 -39.87 4.04 24.04
CA ARG A 62 -39.28 5.37 23.91
C ARG A 62 -38.22 5.49 25.00
N VAL A 63 -36.99 5.14 24.64
CA VAL A 63 -35.82 5.66 25.34
C VAL A 63 -35.74 7.12 24.93
N GLU A 64 -35.94 8.03 25.87
CA GLU A 64 -35.53 9.43 25.69
C GLU A 64 -34.02 9.43 25.52
N ILE A 65 -33.58 9.39 24.26
CA ILE A 65 -32.18 9.58 23.89
C ILE A 65 -31.89 11.04 24.23
N GLY A 66 -31.07 11.29 25.25
CA GLY A 66 -30.40 12.58 25.38
C GLY A 66 -29.68 12.86 24.07
N VAL A 67 -30.22 13.77 23.26
CA VAL A 67 -29.66 14.11 21.96
C VAL A 67 -28.36 14.86 22.24
N ILE A 68 -27.23 14.15 22.18
CA ILE A 68 -25.92 14.80 22.14
C ILE A 68 -25.89 15.60 20.84
N MET A 69 -26.03 16.91 20.95
CA MET A 69 -25.97 17.83 19.83
C MET A 69 -24.52 17.99 19.38
N SER A 70 -24.19 17.45 18.21
CA SER A 70 -22.87 17.63 17.58
C SER A 70 -22.70 19.06 17.09
N ASN A 71 -21.57 19.71 17.38
CA ASN A 71 -21.22 21.01 16.82
C ASN A 71 -20.42 20.84 15.52
N ILE A 72 -20.95 21.32 14.40
CA ILE A 72 -20.36 21.19 13.08
C ILE A 72 -20.10 22.57 12.50
N VAL A 73 -18.87 22.83 12.07
CA VAL A 73 -18.52 24.07 11.37
C VAL A 73 -18.20 23.78 9.92
N ILE A 74 -18.89 24.48 9.01
CA ILE A 74 -18.66 24.38 7.57
C ILE A 74 -17.88 25.62 7.13
N VAL A 75 -16.61 25.42 6.79
CA VAL A 75 -15.75 26.45 6.23
C VAL A 75 -15.88 26.42 4.72
N TYR A 76 -16.40 27.51 4.13
CA TYR A 76 -16.67 27.53 2.70
C TYR A 76 -16.18 28.79 1.99
N HIS A 77 -15.81 28.65 0.72
CA HIS A 77 -15.50 29.79 -0.14
C HIS A 77 -16.69 30.08 -1.07
N ARG A 78 -17.24 31.31 -0.97
CA ARG A 78 -18.43 31.74 -1.73
C ARG A 78 -18.21 31.67 -3.25
N GLY A 79 -17.04 32.09 -3.75
CA GLY A 79 -16.76 32.18 -5.19
C GLY A 79 -17.86 32.96 -5.92
N TYR A 80 -18.37 32.39 -7.03
CA TYR A 80 -19.50 32.93 -7.80
C TYR A 80 -20.90 32.61 -7.20
N GLY A 81 -20.99 32.02 -6.01
CA GLY A 81 -22.26 31.77 -5.30
C GLY A 81 -22.78 30.33 -5.35
N HIS A 82 -22.37 29.51 -6.31
CA HIS A 82 -22.81 28.11 -6.41
C HIS A 82 -22.37 27.25 -5.21
N THR A 83 -21.11 27.38 -4.77
CA THR A 83 -20.59 26.67 -3.60
C THR A 83 -21.32 27.05 -2.32
N LYS A 84 -21.83 28.29 -2.23
CA LYS A 84 -22.66 28.74 -1.11
C LYS A 84 -23.98 27.96 -1.04
N LYS A 85 -24.65 27.73 -2.17
CA LYS A 85 -25.87 26.93 -2.20
C LYS A 85 -25.65 25.49 -1.77
N VAL A 86 -24.51 24.90 -2.14
CA VAL A 86 -24.13 23.56 -1.67
C VAL A 86 -23.88 23.58 -0.16
N ALA A 87 -23.20 24.59 0.36
CA ALA A 87 -22.97 24.76 1.80
C ALA A 87 -24.30 24.88 2.57
N GLU A 88 -25.26 25.66 2.07
CA GLU A 88 -26.59 25.83 2.63
C GLU A 88 -27.38 24.50 2.62
N ALA A 89 -27.27 23.69 1.56
CA ALA A 89 -27.91 22.38 1.49
C ALA A 89 -27.28 21.35 2.46
N VAL A 90 -25.95 21.34 2.61
CA VAL A 90 -25.27 20.50 3.62
C VAL A 90 -25.68 20.94 5.03
N LEU A 91 -25.79 22.25 5.28
CA LEU A 91 -26.25 22.78 6.55
C LEU A 91 -27.68 22.34 6.87
N ALA A 92 -28.61 22.45 5.90
CA ALA A 92 -29.98 22.02 6.07
C ALA A 92 -30.05 20.54 6.45
N GLY A 93 -29.32 19.67 5.73
CA GLY A 93 -29.30 18.24 6.02
C GLY A 93 -28.69 17.87 7.36
N ALA A 94 -27.64 18.56 7.79
CA ALA A 94 -27.02 18.34 9.10
C ALA A 94 -27.90 18.88 10.26
N THR A 95 -28.60 20.00 10.04
CA THR A 95 -29.54 20.57 11.02
C THR A 95 -30.78 19.70 11.19
N ASP A 96 -31.34 19.19 10.08
CA ASP A 96 -32.46 18.23 10.09
C ASP A 96 -32.11 16.95 10.89
N ALA A 97 -30.83 16.57 10.89
CA ALA A 97 -30.32 15.43 11.64
C ALA A 97 -29.99 15.73 13.11
N GLY A 98 -30.26 16.96 13.59
CA GLY A 98 -30.13 17.37 14.99
C GLY A 98 -28.74 17.90 15.40
N ALA A 99 -27.89 18.28 14.44
CA ALA A 99 -26.61 18.93 14.74
C ALA A 99 -26.73 20.46 14.81
N ASN A 100 -25.88 21.10 15.61
CA ASN A 100 -25.70 22.54 15.60
C ASN A 100 -24.66 22.90 14.52
N VAL A 101 -25.09 23.57 13.46
CA VAL A 101 -24.26 23.82 12.27
C VAL A 101 -24.04 25.31 12.06
N ARG A 102 -22.79 25.72 11.83
CA ARG A 102 -22.44 27.10 11.47
C ARG A 102 -21.70 27.17 10.14
N LEU A 103 -21.99 28.20 9.35
CA LEU A 103 -21.28 28.48 8.10
C LEU A 103 -20.30 29.64 8.31
N ILE A 104 -19.02 29.41 8.00
CA ILE A 104 -17.99 30.43 8.06
C ILE A 104 -17.39 30.63 6.66
N PRO A 105 -17.54 31.82 6.04
CA PRO A 105 -16.91 32.09 4.77
C PRO A 105 -15.40 32.38 4.94
N VAL A 106 -14.58 31.81 4.07
CA VAL A 106 -13.10 31.92 4.10
C VAL A 106 -12.56 33.36 4.07
N GLY A 107 -13.34 34.33 3.58
CA GLY A 107 -12.95 35.75 3.53
C GLY A 107 -13.17 36.55 4.82
N GLU A 108 -13.87 35.99 5.81
CA GLU A 108 -14.26 36.68 7.06
C GLU A 108 -13.77 35.85 8.27
N PHE A 109 -12.46 35.73 8.43
CA PHE A 109 -11.84 35.01 9.55
C PHE A 109 -11.26 35.98 10.58
N ASP A 110 -11.97 36.17 11.68
CA ASP A 110 -11.49 36.85 12.89
C ASP A 110 -11.07 35.82 13.97
N ASP A 111 -10.53 36.29 15.09
CA ASP A 111 -10.12 35.42 16.20
C ASP A 111 -11.28 34.60 16.78
N ALA A 112 -12.52 35.11 16.66
CA ALA A 112 -13.72 34.40 17.09
C ALA A 112 -14.03 33.20 16.18
N ALA A 113 -13.92 33.36 14.86
CA ALA A 113 -14.08 32.26 13.90
C ALA A 113 -13.08 31.12 14.13
N TRP A 114 -11.85 31.43 14.53
CA TRP A 114 -10.85 30.42 14.89
C TRP A 114 -11.18 29.68 16.18
N ALA A 115 -11.66 30.38 17.20
CA ALA A 115 -12.11 29.76 18.45
C ALA A 115 -13.30 28.81 18.23
N GLU A 116 -14.21 29.16 17.31
CA GLU A 116 -15.34 28.31 16.94
C GLU A 116 -14.91 27.03 16.21
N LEU A 117 -13.88 27.08 15.36
CA LEU A 117 -13.31 25.88 14.74
C LEU A 117 -12.63 24.96 15.76
N ASP A 118 -11.90 25.54 16.70
CA ASP A 118 -11.24 24.79 17.77
C ASP A 118 -12.28 24.08 18.67
N ALA A 119 -13.44 24.70 18.90
CA ALA A 119 -14.53 24.13 19.70
C ALA A 119 -15.43 23.13 18.94
N ALA A 120 -15.33 23.05 17.60
CA ALA A 120 -16.19 22.20 16.79
C ALA A 120 -15.87 20.70 16.91
N ASP A 121 -16.86 19.83 16.86
CA ASP A 121 -16.66 18.37 16.84
C ASP A 121 -16.35 17.85 15.42
N ALA A 122 -16.86 18.57 14.41
CA ALA A 122 -16.57 18.30 13.01
C ALA A 122 -16.32 19.59 12.22
N ILE A 123 -15.38 19.53 11.28
CA ILE A 123 -15.07 20.63 10.35
C ILE A 123 -15.29 20.12 8.92
N VAL A 124 -16.10 20.83 8.14
CA VAL A 124 -16.41 20.50 6.75
C VAL A 124 -15.83 21.57 5.83
N PHE A 125 -15.03 21.17 4.85
CA PHE A 125 -14.38 22.08 3.90
C PHE A 125 -15.15 22.16 2.57
N GLY A 126 -15.51 23.37 2.14
CA GLY A 126 -16.34 23.60 0.95
C GLY A 126 -15.77 24.65 0.00
N VAL A 127 -15.21 24.27 -1.15
CA VAL A 127 -14.60 25.26 -2.07
C VAL A 127 -14.96 25.01 -3.53
N PRO A 128 -15.03 26.05 -4.37
CA PRO A 128 -15.03 25.83 -5.80
C PRO A 128 -13.67 25.29 -6.27
N THR A 129 -13.68 24.37 -7.24
CA THR A 129 -12.45 23.96 -7.94
C THR A 129 -12.17 24.94 -9.07
N TYR A 130 -11.02 25.60 -9.02
CA TYR A 130 -10.54 26.48 -10.08
C TYR A 130 -9.19 25.97 -10.58
N VAL A 131 -9.04 25.88 -11.92
CA VAL A 131 -7.78 25.54 -12.59
C VAL A 131 -7.08 24.30 -11.97
N GLY A 132 -7.86 23.27 -11.66
CA GLY A 132 -7.36 21.98 -11.17
C GLY A 132 -7.15 21.85 -9.65
N GLY A 133 -7.51 22.86 -8.84
CA GLY A 133 -7.33 22.79 -7.38
C GLY A 133 -8.28 23.67 -6.55
N PRO A 134 -8.09 23.72 -5.22
CA PRO A 134 -8.86 24.58 -4.33
C PRO A 134 -8.58 26.06 -4.63
N SER A 135 -9.56 26.92 -4.33
CA SER A 135 -9.41 28.36 -4.53
C SER A 135 -8.30 28.97 -3.68
N ALA A 136 -7.66 30.03 -4.19
CA ALA A 136 -6.55 30.71 -3.53
C ALA A 136 -6.90 31.19 -2.10
N ASP A 137 -8.12 31.67 -1.87
CA ASP A 137 -8.52 32.12 -0.54
C ASP A 137 -8.63 30.95 0.46
N PHE A 138 -9.05 29.76 0.01
CA PHE A 138 -9.01 28.58 0.87
C PHE A 138 -7.57 28.17 1.16
N LYS A 139 -6.67 28.33 0.19
CA LYS A 139 -5.25 28.06 0.42
C LYS A 139 -4.67 28.98 1.50
N LYS A 140 -5.05 30.27 1.52
CA LYS A 140 -4.68 31.19 2.61
C LYS A 140 -5.19 30.70 3.98
N PHE A 141 -6.45 30.25 4.06
CA PHE A 141 -7.00 29.65 5.27
C PHE A 141 -6.23 28.39 5.70
N ALA A 142 -5.96 27.49 4.75
CA ALA A 142 -5.20 26.27 5.02
C ALA A 142 -3.79 26.59 5.55
N ASP A 143 -3.10 27.57 4.96
CA ASP A 143 -1.78 27.97 5.41
C ASP A 143 -1.83 28.68 6.77
N ALA A 144 -2.87 29.47 7.05
CA ALA A 144 -3.10 30.10 8.34
C ALA A 144 -3.36 29.07 9.47
N SER A 145 -3.92 27.90 9.13
CA SER A 145 -4.13 26.81 10.09
C SER A 145 -2.83 26.14 10.57
N SER A 146 -1.66 26.46 9.98
CA SER A 146 -0.36 25.87 10.34
C SER A 146 0.01 26.00 11.83
N LYS A 147 -0.40 27.09 12.49
CA LYS A 147 -0.20 27.26 13.94
C LYS A 147 -1.03 26.27 14.76
N LEU A 148 -2.24 25.97 14.31
CA LEU A 148 -3.15 24.98 14.94
C LEU A 148 -2.66 23.55 14.67
N TRP A 149 -2.08 23.33 13.49
CA TRP A 149 -1.41 22.07 13.14
C TRP A 149 -0.24 21.76 14.07
N LEU A 150 0.63 22.74 14.36
CA LEU A 150 1.75 22.55 15.30
C LEU A 150 1.26 22.15 16.70
N ALA A 151 0.14 22.72 17.14
CA ALA A 151 -0.48 22.41 18.42
C ALA A 151 -1.41 21.18 18.38
N GLN A 152 -1.58 20.56 17.21
CA GLN A 152 -2.48 19.42 16.96
C GLN A 152 -3.91 19.63 17.51
N LYS A 153 -4.42 20.86 17.44
CA LYS A 153 -5.71 21.20 18.08
C LYS A 153 -6.93 20.52 17.46
N TRP A 154 -6.83 20.10 16.20
CA TRP A 154 -7.91 19.44 15.47
C TRP A 154 -7.79 17.91 15.46
N LYS A 155 -6.84 17.35 16.21
CA LYS A 155 -6.66 15.91 16.31
C LYS A 155 -7.96 15.22 16.73
N ASP A 156 -8.28 14.12 16.07
CA ASP A 156 -9.45 13.27 16.32
C ASP A 156 -10.82 13.95 16.10
N LYS A 157 -10.87 15.15 15.49
CA LYS A 157 -12.11 15.75 14.99
C LYS A 157 -12.56 15.11 13.68
N ILE A 158 -13.85 15.13 13.39
CA ILE A 158 -14.37 14.64 12.10
C ILE A 158 -14.12 15.67 10.99
N ALA A 159 -13.60 15.24 9.85
CA ALA A 159 -13.39 16.04 8.65
C ALA A 159 -14.22 15.52 7.48
N ALA A 160 -14.81 16.43 6.71
CA ALA A 160 -15.49 16.10 5.45
C ALA A 160 -15.29 17.22 4.44
N GLY A 161 -15.63 17.00 3.17
CA GLY A 161 -15.54 18.08 2.20
C GLY A 161 -16.43 17.96 0.98
N PHE A 162 -16.68 19.11 0.36
CA PHE A 162 -17.45 19.24 -0.86
C PHE A 162 -16.82 20.26 -1.82
N THR A 163 -17.08 20.09 -3.10
CA THR A 163 -16.60 21.02 -4.12
C THR A 163 -17.53 21.14 -5.32
N ASN A 164 -17.48 22.30 -5.98
CA ASN A 164 -18.27 22.63 -7.15
C ASN A 164 -17.36 23.10 -8.31
N SER A 165 -17.63 22.62 -9.53
CA SER A 165 -16.94 23.11 -10.73
C SER A 165 -17.82 23.03 -11.98
N ALA A 166 -17.41 23.68 -13.07
CA ALA A 166 -18.15 23.63 -14.34
C ALA A 166 -17.97 22.34 -15.12
N HIS A 167 -16.90 21.58 -14.83
CA HIS A 167 -16.56 20.39 -15.59
C HIS A 167 -17.45 19.19 -15.22
N MET A 168 -17.98 18.52 -16.23
CA MET A 168 -18.90 17.39 -16.07
C MET A 168 -18.24 16.11 -15.55
N LYS A 169 -16.91 16.01 -15.62
CA LYS A 169 -16.16 14.85 -15.15
C LYS A 169 -15.51 15.11 -13.79
N ASN A 170 -15.20 14.04 -13.08
CA ASN A 170 -14.73 14.06 -11.68
C ASN A 170 -13.27 14.55 -11.53
N GLY A 171 -12.44 14.46 -12.58
CA GLY A 171 -10.97 14.60 -12.47
C GLY A 171 -10.46 15.84 -11.72
N ASP A 172 -10.97 17.03 -12.04
CA ASP A 172 -10.58 18.29 -11.39
C ASP A 172 -11.06 18.38 -9.92
N LYS A 173 -12.31 17.98 -9.68
CA LYS A 173 -12.95 17.99 -8.37
C LYS A 173 -12.32 16.98 -7.41
N PHE A 174 -11.91 15.82 -7.92
CA PHE A 174 -11.20 14.81 -7.13
C PHE A 174 -9.88 15.35 -6.56
N LEU A 175 -9.13 16.14 -7.32
CA LEU A 175 -7.88 16.76 -6.84
C LEU A 175 -8.14 17.70 -5.67
N THR A 176 -9.23 18.47 -5.72
CA THR A 176 -9.64 19.37 -4.63
C THR A 176 -10.03 18.59 -3.37
N ILE A 177 -10.80 17.51 -3.51
CA ILE A 177 -11.15 16.64 -2.37
C ILE A 177 -9.89 15.94 -1.81
N SER A 178 -8.98 15.48 -2.67
CA SER A 178 -7.72 14.85 -2.24
C SER A 178 -6.83 15.82 -1.46
N TYR A 179 -6.84 17.11 -1.84
CA TYR A 179 -6.20 18.18 -1.07
C TYR A 179 -6.82 18.31 0.32
N PHE A 180 -8.14 18.30 0.44
CA PHE A 180 -8.82 18.35 1.75
C PHE A 180 -8.51 17.15 2.64
N VAL A 181 -8.49 15.95 2.07
CA VAL A 181 -8.10 14.73 2.79
C VAL A 181 -6.69 14.90 3.34
N THR A 182 -5.75 15.31 2.50
CA THR A 182 -4.35 15.54 2.92
C THR A 182 -4.27 16.59 4.05
N LEU A 183 -4.99 17.71 3.92
CA LEU A 183 -5.03 18.74 4.95
C LEU A 183 -5.60 18.21 6.27
N ALA A 184 -6.73 17.50 6.22
CA ALA A 184 -7.36 16.89 7.39
C ALA A 184 -6.42 15.87 8.07
N MET A 185 -5.76 15.02 7.29
CA MET A 185 -4.81 14.03 7.81
C MET A 185 -3.59 14.69 8.45
N GLN A 186 -3.06 15.78 7.88
CA GLN A 186 -1.97 16.55 8.48
C GLN A 186 -2.36 17.09 9.86
N HIS A 187 -3.60 17.54 10.01
CA HIS A 187 -4.20 17.99 11.28
C HIS A 187 -4.62 16.85 12.23
N GLY A 188 -4.42 15.59 11.84
CA GLY A 188 -4.77 14.43 12.66
C GLY A 188 -6.27 14.18 12.79
N MET A 189 -7.08 14.69 11.86
CA MET A 189 -8.53 14.53 11.83
C MET A 189 -8.94 13.17 11.23
N VAL A 190 -10.19 12.77 11.41
CA VAL A 190 -10.78 11.55 10.83
C VAL A 190 -11.68 11.91 9.65
N TRP A 191 -11.35 11.45 8.45
CA TRP A 191 -12.07 11.81 7.24
C TRP A 191 -13.30 10.94 6.97
N ILE A 192 -14.41 11.56 6.56
CA ILE A 192 -15.65 10.86 6.21
C ILE A 192 -16.08 11.12 4.76
N GLY A 193 -16.32 10.04 4.03
CA GLY A 193 -16.86 10.06 2.68
C GLY A 193 -18.39 10.13 2.63
N THR A 194 -18.93 10.24 1.43
CA THR A 194 -20.37 10.41 1.17
C THR A 194 -21.22 9.20 1.56
N GLY A 195 -20.66 7.98 1.48
CA GLY A 195 -21.36 6.75 1.80
C GLY A 195 -22.58 6.45 0.91
N MET A 196 -22.65 7.07 -0.27
CA MET A 196 -23.75 6.92 -1.23
C MET A 196 -23.29 6.15 -2.47
N MET A 197 -24.13 5.24 -2.98
CA MET A 197 -23.89 4.57 -4.26
C MET A 197 -24.05 5.58 -5.41
N PRO A 198 -23.30 5.43 -6.52
CA PRO A 198 -23.43 6.31 -7.67
C PRO A 198 -24.66 5.93 -8.49
N SER A 199 -25.27 6.91 -9.16
CA SER A 199 -26.31 6.67 -10.16
C SER A 199 -25.69 6.39 -11.52
N ASN A 200 -25.42 5.12 -11.84
CA ASN A 200 -24.64 4.69 -13.01
C ASN A 200 -25.44 3.80 -14.01
N THR A 201 -26.75 3.73 -13.88
CA THR A 201 -27.60 2.94 -14.77
C THR A 201 -27.98 3.72 -16.03
N LYS A 202 -28.44 3.03 -17.09
CA LYS A 202 -28.93 3.68 -18.32
C LYS A 202 -30.13 4.61 -18.09
N ALA A 203 -30.87 4.41 -17.00
CA ALA A 203 -32.00 5.23 -16.62
C ALA A 203 -31.61 6.44 -15.75
N ALA A 204 -30.34 6.55 -15.36
CA ALA A 204 -29.90 7.57 -14.42
C ALA A 204 -30.02 8.98 -15.01
N THR A 205 -30.60 9.89 -14.24
CA THR A 205 -30.80 11.29 -14.59
C THR A 205 -29.96 12.20 -13.71
N ARG A 206 -29.75 13.44 -14.16
CA ARG A 206 -29.07 14.52 -13.41
C ARG A 206 -29.67 14.82 -12.04
N ASN A 207 -30.92 14.39 -11.81
CA ASN A 207 -31.64 14.60 -10.57
C ASN A 207 -31.50 13.43 -9.59
N ASP A 208 -30.81 12.36 -9.98
CA ASP A 208 -30.58 11.23 -9.10
C ASP A 208 -29.44 11.51 -8.11
N LEU A 209 -29.52 10.82 -6.97
CA LEU A 209 -28.51 10.96 -5.92
C LEU A 209 -27.13 10.52 -6.41
N ASN A 210 -26.11 11.29 -6.02
CA ASN A 210 -24.71 11.03 -6.34
C ASN A 210 -24.46 10.75 -7.83
N PHE A 211 -25.13 11.49 -8.72
CA PHE A 211 -24.97 11.35 -10.17
C PHE A 211 -23.52 11.59 -10.64
N VAL A 212 -22.82 12.55 -10.02
CA VAL A 212 -21.41 12.87 -10.33
C VAL A 212 -20.45 11.77 -9.83
N GLY A 213 -20.88 10.90 -8.91
CA GLY A 213 -20.10 9.77 -8.41
C GLY A 213 -18.96 10.18 -7.45
N GLY A 214 -19.26 11.03 -6.46
CA GLY A 214 -18.36 11.39 -5.38
C GLY A 214 -18.41 10.39 -4.22
N PHE A 215 -17.28 9.78 -3.87
CA PHE A 215 -17.17 8.85 -2.74
C PHE A 215 -16.38 9.44 -1.57
N THR A 216 -15.21 10.01 -1.89
CA THR A 216 -14.33 10.65 -0.90
C THR A 216 -14.91 11.96 -0.37
N GLY A 217 -15.75 12.64 -1.15
CA GLY A 217 -16.44 13.86 -0.75
C GLY A 217 -17.57 14.18 -1.73
N LEU A 218 -18.38 15.17 -1.40
CA LEU A 218 -19.51 15.60 -2.24
C LEU A 218 -19.00 16.40 -3.44
N LEU A 219 -19.45 16.02 -4.64
CA LEU A 219 -19.07 16.67 -5.88
C LEU A 219 -20.32 17.21 -6.58
N THR A 220 -20.32 18.50 -6.89
CA THR A 220 -21.40 19.15 -7.63
C THR A 220 -20.88 19.79 -8.90
N GLN A 221 -21.76 19.94 -9.90
CA GLN A 221 -21.49 20.61 -11.15
C GLN A 221 -22.38 21.84 -11.30
N SER A 222 -21.79 22.96 -11.70
CA SER A 222 -22.54 24.14 -12.19
C SER A 222 -21.95 24.59 -13.52
N PRO A 223 -22.66 24.43 -14.66
CA PRO A 223 -22.20 24.89 -15.96
C PRO A 223 -21.69 26.34 -15.91
N ALA A 224 -20.67 26.67 -16.71
CA ALA A 224 -19.98 27.97 -16.64
C ALA A 224 -20.87 29.15 -17.03
N ASP A 225 -21.97 28.88 -17.73
CA ASP A 225 -22.99 29.81 -18.20
C ASP A 225 -24.27 29.80 -17.35
N ALA A 226 -24.35 28.96 -16.33
CA ALA A 226 -25.51 28.87 -15.44
C ALA A 226 -25.37 29.81 -14.24
N SER A 227 -26.46 30.48 -13.87
CA SER A 227 -26.53 31.28 -12.65
C SER A 227 -26.62 30.41 -11.39
N PRO A 228 -26.27 30.93 -10.20
CA PRO A 228 -26.51 30.23 -8.93
C PRO A 228 -27.97 29.84 -8.74
N GLU A 229 -28.92 30.58 -9.31
CA GLU A 229 -30.35 30.29 -9.33
C GLU A 229 -30.70 29.00 -10.08
N GLU A 230 -29.93 28.66 -11.11
CA GLU A 230 -30.17 27.52 -12.02
C GLU A 230 -29.32 26.29 -11.68
N ALA A 231 -28.15 26.46 -11.05
CA ALA A 231 -27.24 25.37 -10.71
C ALA A 231 -26.59 25.56 -9.32
N PRO A 232 -26.29 24.48 -8.56
CA PRO A 232 -26.35 23.06 -8.97
C PRO A 232 -27.76 22.47 -9.13
N PRO A 233 -27.91 21.39 -9.93
CA PRO A 233 -29.20 20.70 -10.11
C PRO A 233 -29.84 20.22 -8.79
N PRO A 234 -31.17 20.08 -8.73
CA PRO A 234 -31.88 19.64 -7.52
C PRO A 234 -31.38 18.31 -6.94
N GLY A 235 -31.02 17.34 -7.78
CA GLY A 235 -30.47 16.04 -7.32
C GLY A 235 -29.13 16.15 -6.61
N GLU A 236 -28.28 17.10 -7.02
CA GLU A 236 -26.99 17.35 -6.39
C GLU A 236 -27.16 18.11 -5.06
N LEU A 237 -28.15 19.02 -4.98
CA LEU A 237 -28.54 19.66 -3.72
C LEU A 237 -29.13 18.65 -2.72
N GLU A 238 -29.93 17.69 -3.20
CA GLU A 238 -30.44 16.61 -2.34
C GLU A 238 -29.31 15.66 -1.91
N THR A 239 -28.35 15.38 -2.80
CA THR A 239 -27.11 14.66 -2.44
C THR A 239 -26.34 15.42 -1.35
N ALA A 240 -26.28 16.75 -1.42
CA ALA A 240 -25.66 17.60 -0.40
C ALA A 240 -26.40 17.52 0.94
N ARG A 241 -27.73 17.50 0.93
CA ARG A 241 -28.57 17.34 2.13
C ARG A 241 -28.35 15.98 2.79
N VAL A 242 -28.39 14.90 2.02
CA VAL A 242 -28.11 13.54 2.52
C VAL A 242 -26.68 13.43 3.07
N PHE A 243 -25.72 14.07 2.42
CA PHE A 243 -24.35 14.13 2.89
C PHE A 243 -24.24 14.86 4.24
N GLY A 244 -24.90 16.00 4.40
CA GLY A 244 -24.99 16.71 5.68
C GLY A 244 -25.56 15.85 6.81
N ALA A 245 -26.66 15.13 6.56
CA ALA A 245 -27.26 14.24 7.54
C ALA A 245 -26.31 13.10 7.95
N ARG A 246 -25.52 12.56 7.01
CA ARG A 246 -24.50 11.55 7.30
C ARG A 246 -23.39 12.12 8.18
N ILE A 247 -22.89 13.32 7.89
CA ILE A 247 -21.85 13.97 8.71
C ILE A 247 -22.34 14.08 10.15
N ALA A 248 -23.55 14.61 10.36
CA ALA A 248 -24.16 14.72 11.69
C ALA A 248 -24.29 13.37 12.41
N ALA A 249 -24.76 12.33 11.71
CA ALA A 249 -24.92 11.00 12.28
C ALA A 249 -23.57 10.38 12.68
N VAL A 250 -22.52 10.52 11.85
CA VAL A 250 -21.19 9.98 12.13
C VAL A 250 -20.53 10.74 13.28
N THR A 251 -20.59 12.07 13.28
CA THR A 251 -20.06 12.90 14.37
C THR A 251 -20.73 12.55 15.70
N ALA A 252 -22.05 12.38 15.72
CA ALA A 252 -22.76 11.98 16.93
C ALA A 252 -22.34 10.59 17.43
N ARG A 253 -22.06 9.63 16.53
CA ARG A 253 -21.52 8.32 16.90
C ARG A 253 -20.10 8.42 17.45
N TRP A 254 -19.28 9.28 16.86
CA TRP A 254 -17.91 9.53 17.28
C TRP A 254 -17.86 10.11 18.69
N ILE A 255 -18.62 11.18 18.97
CA ILE A 255 -18.71 11.79 20.30
C ILE A 255 -19.22 10.78 21.34
N ARG A 256 -20.29 10.02 21.01
CA ARG A 256 -20.81 8.95 21.90
C ARG A 256 -19.77 7.88 22.22
N SER A 257 -18.92 7.53 21.26
CA SER A 257 -17.86 6.53 21.49
C SER A 257 -16.73 7.06 22.37
N GLN A 258 -16.52 8.38 22.41
CA GLN A 258 -15.55 9.02 23.30
C GLN A 258 -16.11 9.26 24.72
N ALA A 259 -17.42 9.44 24.86
CA ALA A 259 -18.07 9.76 26.15
C ALA A 259 -18.17 8.58 27.14
N GLY A 260 -17.87 7.34 26.74
CA GLY A 260 -18.10 6.14 27.57
C GLY A 260 -19.60 5.83 27.75
N PRO A 261 -19.98 4.62 28.18
CA PRO A 261 -21.39 4.29 28.39
C PRO A 261 -21.90 4.97 29.66
N ASP A 262 -22.94 5.81 29.53
CA ASP A 262 -23.83 6.13 30.64
C ASP A 262 -24.50 4.84 31.12
N ASP A 263 -24.42 4.57 32.43
CA ASP A 263 -24.94 3.38 33.10
C ASP A 263 -26.48 3.34 33.08
N GLY A 264 -27.06 3.03 31.92
CA GLY A 264 -28.46 2.69 31.73
C GLY A 264 -28.60 1.21 31.40
N GLY A 265 -28.90 0.40 32.41
CA GLY A 265 -28.82 -1.07 32.36
C GLY A 265 -29.63 -1.74 31.24
N HIS A 266 -28.94 -2.17 30.19
CA HIS A 266 -29.33 -3.37 29.43
C HIS A 266 -28.09 -3.96 28.73
N GLN A 267 -27.56 -5.05 29.30
CA GLN A 267 -26.47 -5.83 28.71
C GLN A 267 -27.02 -6.71 27.57
N PRO A 268 -26.59 -6.58 26.31
CA PRO A 268 -26.86 -7.58 25.28
C PRO A 268 -25.91 -8.79 25.45
N PRO A 269 -26.29 -9.98 24.92
CA PRO A 269 -25.69 -11.25 25.33
C PRO A 269 -24.24 -11.37 24.86
N ARG A 270 -23.35 -11.64 25.82
CA ARG A 270 -21.95 -11.98 25.59
C ARG A 270 -21.86 -13.35 24.90
N ASN A 271 -21.66 -13.37 23.58
CA ASN A 271 -21.02 -14.51 22.94
C ASN A 271 -19.52 -14.43 23.22
N HIS A 272 -19.05 -15.41 23.96
CA HIS A 272 -17.66 -15.55 24.37
C HIS A 272 -16.75 -15.87 23.17
N LEU A 273 -16.10 -14.85 22.60
CA LEU A 273 -14.74 -15.01 22.08
C LEU A 273 -13.78 -14.44 23.13
N LYS A 274 -13.06 -15.33 23.81
CA LYS A 274 -11.94 -14.95 24.68
C LYS A 274 -10.77 -14.50 23.80
N ILE A 275 -10.75 -13.21 23.46
CA ILE A 275 -9.51 -12.53 23.09
C ILE A 275 -8.77 -12.30 24.43
N PRO A 276 -7.50 -12.72 24.59
CA PRO A 276 -6.73 -12.33 25.76
C PRO A 276 -6.59 -10.80 25.74
N LEU A 277 -7.24 -10.13 26.70
CA LEU A 277 -6.92 -8.75 27.03
C LEU A 277 -5.41 -8.70 27.29
N LEU A 278 -4.70 -7.95 26.45
CA LEU A 278 -3.40 -7.40 26.80
C LEU A 278 -3.56 -6.76 28.18
N ARG A 279 -2.94 -7.37 29.19
CA ARG A 279 -2.66 -6.68 30.45
C ARG A 279 -1.93 -5.41 30.05
N GLN A 280 -2.55 -4.26 30.30
CA GLN A 280 -1.84 -3.00 30.35
C GLN A 280 -0.63 -3.21 31.27
N ALA A 281 0.56 -3.12 30.68
CA ALA A 281 1.78 -3.03 31.45
C ALA A 281 1.65 -1.81 32.38
N PRO A 282 2.10 -1.90 33.64
CA PRO A 282 2.06 -0.75 34.51
C PRO A 282 2.87 0.38 33.87
N ALA A 283 2.34 1.60 33.95
CA ALA A 283 3.02 2.81 33.53
C ALA A 283 4.44 2.80 34.11
N ARG A 284 5.45 2.61 33.24
CA ARG A 284 6.82 2.93 33.60
C ARG A 284 6.86 4.44 33.70
N THR A 285 6.96 4.88 34.95
CA THR A 285 7.52 6.17 35.32
C THR A 285 8.69 6.52 34.41
N SER A 286 8.57 7.71 33.79
CA SER A 286 9.64 8.51 33.19
C SER A 286 11.06 7.97 33.40
N GLU A 287 11.52 7.15 32.46
CA GLU A 287 12.94 6.95 32.19
C GLU A 287 13.20 7.60 30.84
N ILE A 288 14.16 8.52 30.83
CA ILE A 288 14.66 9.32 29.71
C ILE A 288 14.55 8.53 28.38
N GLU A 289 13.75 9.01 27.42
CA GLU A 289 13.71 8.46 26.05
C GLU A 289 15.13 8.51 25.47
N THR A 290 15.87 7.42 25.57
CA THR A 290 17.15 7.28 24.89
C THR A 290 16.85 7.07 23.41
N THR A 291 16.95 8.16 22.64
CA THR A 291 16.93 8.12 21.18
C THR A 291 17.90 7.03 20.68
N THR A 292 17.39 6.08 19.88
CA THR A 292 18.21 4.96 19.38
C THR A 292 19.30 5.50 18.46
N LYS A 293 20.57 5.20 18.74
CA LYS A 293 21.71 5.66 17.96
C LYS A 293 22.04 4.67 16.85
N VAL A 294 21.99 5.15 15.61
CA VAL A 294 22.24 4.34 14.42
C VAL A 294 23.49 4.82 13.71
N PHE A 295 24.41 3.91 13.42
CA PHE A 295 25.58 4.19 12.59
C PHE A 295 25.50 3.41 11.28
N VAL A 296 25.90 4.03 10.17
CA VAL A 296 26.00 3.36 8.87
C VAL A 296 27.45 3.46 8.39
N ASP A 297 28.11 2.30 8.36
CA ASP A 297 29.46 2.14 7.84
C ASP A 297 29.37 1.74 6.35
N GLY A 298 29.95 2.54 5.45
CA GLY A 298 29.80 2.36 3.99
C GLY A 298 28.70 3.21 3.33
N GLN A 299 28.67 4.51 3.62
CA GLN A 299 27.62 5.46 3.21
C GLN A 299 27.58 5.76 1.70
N GLU A 300 28.60 5.36 0.94
CA GLU A 300 28.69 5.65 -0.49
C GLU A 300 28.03 4.58 -1.38
N GLY A 301 27.74 3.40 -0.85
CA GLY A 301 27.05 2.36 -1.61
C GLY A 301 25.60 2.75 -1.91
N THR A 302 25.01 2.18 -2.96
CA THR A 302 23.57 2.35 -3.26
C THR A 302 22.70 1.92 -2.08
N THR A 303 23.05 0.81 -1.42
CA THR A 303 22.40 0.34 -0.19
C THR A 303 22.58 1.33 0.96
N GLY A 304 23.81 1.80 1.21
CA GLY A 304 24.09 2.75 2.31
C GLY A 304 23.31 4.04 2.14
N LEU A 305 23.34 4.64 0.95
CA LEU A 305 22.58 5.85 0.61
C LEU A 305 21.07 5.66 0.83
N LYS A 306 20.52 4.51 0.42
CA LYS A 306 19.09 4.25 0.59
C LYS A 306 18.71 4.01 2.05
N ILE A 307 19.58 3.37 2.86
CA ILE A 307 19.38 3.27 4.30
C ILE A 307 19.36 4.67 4.94
N PHE A 308 20.26 5.59 4.55
CA PHE A 308 20.19 6.98 5.01
C PHE A 308 18.89 7.66 4.64
N GLU A 309 18.38 7.42 3.44
CA GLU A 309 17.09 7.97 3.00
C GLU A 309 15.97 7.51 3.94
N TYR A 310 15.87 6.21 4.23
CA TYR A 310 14.89 5.67 5.19
C TYR A 310 15.06 6.25 6.59
N LEU A 311 16.30 6.31 7.11
CA LEU A 311 16.58 6.83 8.45
C LEU A 311 16.29 8.34 8.57
N SER A 312 16.48 9.11 7.50
CA SER A 312 16.25 10.56 7.52
C SER A 312 14.77 10.95 7.65
N GLN A 313 13.86 10.02 7.35
CA GLN A 313 12.42 10.19 7.51
C GLN A 313 11.95 9.90 8.95
N ARG A 314 12.83 9.33 9.79
CA ARG A 314 12.53 8.96 11.18
C ARG A 314 12.99 10.03 12.17
N ARG A 315 12.15 10.29 13.16
CA ARG A 315 12.41 11.29 14.23
C ARG A 315 12.73 10.68 15.59
N ASP A 316 12.58 9.37 15.70
CA ASP A 316 12.79 8.59 16.91
C ASP A 316 14.22 8.00 17.03
N MET A 317 15.11 8.37 16.10
CA MET A 317 16.47 7.84 16.02
C MET A 317 17.50 8.96 15.78
N GLU A 318 18.72 8.75 16.30
CA GLU A 318 19.86 9.63 16.10
C GLU A 318 20.85 8.94 15.14
N VAL A 319 21.10 9.53 13.97
CA VAL A 319 22.03 8.95 13.00
C VAL A 319 23.43 9.50 13.22
N LEU A 320 24.33 8.66 13.71
CA LEU A 320 25.75 8.97 13.88
C LEU A 320 26.43 9.07 12.51
N ARG A 321 27.19 10.16 12.29
CA ARG A 321 27.91 10.41 11.04
C ARG A 321 29.42 10.33 11.25
N ILE A 322 30.11 9.82 10.24
CA ILE A 322 31.57 9.80 10.15
C ILE A 322 32.00 10.82 9.10
N GLU A 323 33.01 11.62 9.43
CA GLU A 323 33.61 12.56 8.46
C GLU A 323 34.24 11.79 7.30
N ASP A 324 34.07 12.29 6.08
CA ASP A 324 34.50 11.64 4.84
C ASP A 324 35.98 11.25 4.85
N ALA A 325 36.84 12.11 5.39
CA ALA A 325 38.28 11.88 5.51
C ALA A 325 38.65 10.75 6.50
N LYS A 326 37.79 10.48 7.50
CA LYS A 326 38.02 9.49 8.57
C LYS A 326 37.30 8.16 8.31
N ARG A 327 36.62 7.99 7.17
CA ARG A 327 35.89 6.75 6.83
C ARG A 327 36.73 5.48 6.79
N LYS A 328 38.05 5.61 6.63
CA LYS A 328 39.01 4.49 6.65
C LYS A 328 39.82 4.44 7.94
N ASP A 329 39.59 5.37 8.86
CA ASP A 329 40.23 5.38 10.17
C ASP A 329 39.57 4.32 11.06
N ILE A 330 40.38 3.34 11.48
CA ILE A 330 39.94 2.20 12.27
C ILE A 330 39.46 2.65 13.65
N GLU A 331 40.15 3.61 14.28
CA GLU A 331 39.82 4.05 15.63
C GLU A 331 38.51 4.85 15.66
N GLU A 332 38.30 5.70 14.65
CA GLU A 332 37.04 6.45 14.55
C GLU A 332 35.85 5.54 14.25
N ARG A 333 36.02 4.54 13.37
CA ARG A 333 35.00 3.51 13.12
C ARG A 333 34.71 2.73 14.40
N ARG A 334 35.75 2.28 15.11
CA ARG A 334 35.61 1.58 16.41
C ARG A 334 34.80 2.41 17.39
N ARG A 335 35.11 3.70 17.53
CA ARG A 335 34.40 4.62 18.42
C ARG A 335 32.92 4.72 18.07
N LEU A 336 32.58 4.90 16.79
CA LEU A 336 31.20 5.05 16.34
C LEU A 336 30.39 3.75 16.43
N ILE A 337 30.99 2.61 16.06
CA ILE A 337 30.39 1.28 16.19
C ILE A 337 30.00 1.05 17.66
N ASN A 338 30.95 1.23 18.58
CA ASN A 338 30.70 1.01 20.01
C ASN A 338 29.81 2.07 20.66
N ALA A 339 29.67 3.25 20.05
CA ALA A 339 28.73 4.29 20.48
C ALA A 339 27.29 4.07 19.98
N SER A 340 27.08 3.27 18.92
CA SER A 340 25.77 3.00 18.34
C SER A 340 25.00 1.86 19.03
N ASP A 341 23.66 1.94 18.99
CA ASP A 341 22.77 0.83 19.34
C ASP A 341 22.59 -0.12 18.14
N VAL A 342 22.59 0.42 16.92
CA VAL A 342 22.53 -0.34 15.68
C VAL A 342 23.63 0.16 14.73
N THR A 343 24.44 -0.74 14.21
CA THR A 343 25.39 -0.46 13.13
C THR A 343 25.01 -1.23 11.86
N PHE A 344 24.79 -0.51 10.77
CA PHE A 344 24.69 -1.08 9.42
C PHE A 344 26.06 -1.19 8.77
N LEU A 345 26.40 -2.35 8.23
CA LEU A 345 27.60 -2.57 7.42
C LEU A 345 27.20 -2.67 5.94
N CYS A 346 27.45 -1.59 5.21
CA CYS A 346 27.24 -1.49 3.76
C CYS A 346 28.58 -1.54 3.02
N LEU A 347 29.44 -2.47 3.43
CA LEU A 347 30.84 -2.57 3.04
C LEU A 347 31.11 -3.85 2.21
N PRO A 348 32.22 -3.90 1.46
CA PRO A 348 32.75 -5.15 0.93
C PRO A 348 33.11 -6.14 2.03
N ASP A 349 33.09 -7.44 1.71
CA ASP A 349 33.22 -8.54 2.69
C ASP A 349 34.43 -8.46 3.61
N VAL A 350 35.60 -8.02 3.11
CA VAL A 350 36.81 -7.88 3.94
C VAL A 350 36.64 -6.77 4.97
N ALA A 351 36.15 -5.62 4.54
CA ALA A 351 35.92 -4.46 5.41
C ALA A 351 34.77 -4.69 6.40
N SER A 352 33.74 -5.46 6.00
CA SER A 352 32.66 -5.88 6.91
C SER A 352 33.21 -6.77 8.04
N ARG A 353 34.07 -7.76 7.73
CA ARG A 353 34.73 -8.58 8.76
C ARG A 353 35.61 -7.76 9.70
N GLU A 354 36.33 -6.78 9.16
CA GLU A 354 37.11 -5.85 9.96
C GLU A 354 36.20 -5.05 10.92
N SER A 355 35.11 -4.44 10.44
CA SER A 355 34.17 -3.70 11.31
C SER A 355 33.62 -4.54 12.45
N VAL A 356 33.26 -5.80 12.18
CA VAL A 356 32.75 -6.71 13.21
C VAL A 356 33.79 -6.96 14.30
N SER A 357 35.08 -7.03 13.95
CA SER A 357 36.17 -7.21 14.93
C SER A 357 36.43 -5.98 15.80
N LEU A 358 35.88 -4.80 15.44
CA LEU A 358 36.01 -3.57 16.20
C LEU A 358 35.00 -3.43 17.35
N VAL A 359 34.01 -4.33 17.44
CA VAL A 359 33.07 -4.34 18.57
C VAL A 359 33.83 -4.76 19.83
N ASP A 360 33.76 -3.92 20.87
CA ASP A 360 34.45 -4.18 22.13
C ASP A 360 33.88 -5.44 22.80
N PRO A 361 34.72 -6.30 23.42
CA PRO A 361 34.26 -7.56 24.02
C PRO A 361 33.16 -7.41 25.09
N GLY A 362 33.11 -6.26 25.77
CA GLY A 362 32.09 -5.94 26.77
C GLY A 362 30.82 -5.28 26.20
N ASN A 363 30.78 -4.98 24.91
CA ASN A 363 29.66 -4.30 24.29
C ASN A 363 28.57 -5.32 23.89
N THR A 364 27.56 -5.44 24.74
CA THR A 364 26.37 -6.27 24.51
C THR A 364 25.19 -5.49 23.93
N ARG A 365 25.35 -4.17 23.73
CA ARG A 365 24.30 -3.26 23.28
C ARG A 365 24.15 -3.31 21.78
N THR A 366 25.24 -3.07 21.05
CA THR A 366 25.24 -2.85 19.60
C THR A 366 24.73 -4.06 18.83
N VAL A 367 23.76 -3.83 17.94
CA VAL A 367 23.28 -4.79 16.96
C VAL A 367 23.98 -4.52 15.63
N MET A 368 24.67 -5.52 15.11
CA MET A 368 25.32 -5.48 13.81
C MET A 368 24.38 -6.00 12.71
N ILE A 369 24.09 -5.17 11.72
CA ILE A 369 23.28 -5.53 10.55
C ILE A 369 24.17 -5.43 9.30
N ASP A 370 24.61 -6.56 8.78
CA ASP A 370 25.51 -6.64 7.64
C ASP A 370 24.76 -6.88 6.32
N ALA A 371 24.99 -6.02 5.32
CA ALA A 371 24.44 -6.18 3.98
C ALA A 371 25.41 -6.84 2.98
N SER A 372 26.63 -7.16 3.42
CA SER A 372 27.65 -7.85 2.61
C SER A 372 27.35 -9.34 2.43
N THR A 373 28.20 -10.07 1.69
CA THR A 373 28.09 -11.53 1.58
C THR A 373 28.85 -12.28 2.68
N ALA A 374 29.58 -11.56 3.55
CA ALA A 374 30.56 -12.16 4.46
C ALA A 374 29.98 -13.19 5.45
N PHE A 375 28.74 -12.97 5.91
CA PHE A 375 28.14 -13.70 7.02
C PHE A 375 26.83 -14.43 6.69
N ARG A 376 26.33 -14.34 5.45
CA ARG A 376 24.97 -14.81 5.08
C ARG A 376 24.73 -16.30 5.26
N THR A 377 25.78 -17.13 5.25
CA THR A 377 25.71 -18.58 5.42
C THR A 377 26.17 -19.06 6.80
N GLN A 378 26.57 -18.16 7.69
CA GLN A 378 27.06 -18.54 9.02
C GLN A 378 25.89 -18.77 9.98
N ASP A 379 26.04 -19.74 10.89
CA ASP A 379 24.97 -20.13 11.82
C ASP A 379 24.90 -19.23 13.05
N ASP A 380 26.00 -18.58 13.43
CA ASP A 380 26.07 -17.61 14.52
C ASP A 380 25.47 -16.24 14.14
N TRP A 381 25.19 -16.02 12.85
CA TRP A 381 24.46 -14.85 12.35
C TRP A 381 22.99 -15.19 12.08
N ALA A 382 22.08 -14.35 12.55
CA ALA A 382 20.68 -14.45 12.20
C ALA A 382 20.49 -13.98 10.75
N TYR A 383 19.82 -14.79 9.94
CA TYR A 383 19.56 -14.44 8.55
C TYR A 383 18.40 -13.43 8.46
N GLY A 384 18.63 -12.31 7.77
CA GLY A 384 17.75 -11.12 7.76
C GLY A 384 16.48 -11.26 6.92
N LEU A 385 15.78 -12.39 7.04
CA LEU A 385 14.53 -12.68 6.35
C LEU A 385 13.50 -13.17 7.39
N PRO A 386 12.71 -12.25 7.99
CA PRO A 386 11.73 -12.60 9.04
C PRO A 386 10.71 -13.64 8.61
N GLU A 387 10.36 -13.64 7.32
CA GLU A 387 9.29 -14.45 6.75
C GLU A 387 9.64 -15.95 6.59
N LEU A 388 10.86 -16.36 6.95
CA LEU A 388 11.28 -17.77 6.89
C LEU A 388 10.64 -18.68 7.95
N SER A 389 10.16 -18.12 9.06
CA SER A 389 9.40 -18.80 10.09
C SER A 389 9.18 -17.85 11.26
N ARG A 390 8.20 -18.16 12.11
CA ARG A 390 8.00 -17.46 13.39
C ARG A 390 9.27 -17.47 14.25
N ALA A 391 9.95 -18.62 14.33
CA ALA A 391 11.21 -18.74 15.07
C ALA A 391 12.32 -17.85 14.49
N GLN A 392 12.38 -17.67 13.16
CA GLN A 392 13.34 -16.76 12.54
C GLN A 392 13.05 -15.30 12.89
N ARG A 393 11.77 -14.89 12.85
CA ARG A 393 11.35 -13.55 13.29
C ARG A 393 11.72 -13.30 14.75
N ASP A 394 11.44 -14.26 15.65
CA ASP A 394 11.79 -14.14 17.06
C ASP A 394 13.31 -14.07 17.28
N ARG A 395 14.07 -14.87 16.53
CA ARG A 395 15.54 -14.83 16.53
C ARG A 395 16.07 -13.45 16.15
N LEU A 396 15.48 -12.78 15.16
CA LEU A 396 15.90 -11.44 14.73
C LEU A 396 15.65 -10.36 15.79
N ARG A 397 14.64 -10.52 16.66
CA ARG A 397 14.37 -9.58 17.76
C ARG A 397 15.47 -9.58 18.82
N THR A 398 16.13 -10.72 19.03
CA THR A 398 17.16 -10.88 20.08
C THR A 398 18.58 -10.95 19.53
N ALA A 399 18.76 -11.14 18.22
CA ALA A 399 20.07 -11.29 17.60
C ALA A 399 20.89 -9.99 17.66
N LYS A 400 22.18 -10.13 17.98
CA LYS A 400 23.16 -9.03 17.91
C LYS A 400 23.93 -9.00 16.59
N ARG A 401 23.77 -10.03 15.77
CA ARG A 401 24.46 -10.22 14.50
C ARG A 401 23.44 -10.70 13.47
N ILE A 402 23.10 -9.82 12.52
CA ILE A 402 22.09 -10.04 11.51
C ILE A 402 22.73 -9.89 10.13
N ALA A 403 22.62 -10.90 9.29
CA ALA A 403 23.12 -10.90 7.92
C ALA A 403 21.94 -10.70 6.95
N VAL A 404 21.86 -9.51 6.36
CA VAL A 404 20.81 -9.13 5.41
C VAL A 404 21.04 -9.90 4.09
N PRO A 405 19.98 -10.53 3.57
CA PRO A 405 20.09 -11.36 2.38
C PRO A 405 20.38 -10.58 1.10
N GLY A 406 20.86 -11.30 0.08
CA GLY A 406 21.06 -10.72 -1.25
C GLY A 406 19.77 -10.63 -2.03
N CYS A 407 19.61 -9.61 -2.88
CA CYS A 407 18.38 -9.38 -3.63
C CYS A 407 17.83 -10.60 -4.40
N HIS A 408 18.69 -11.31 -5.15
CA HIS A 408 18.29 -12.56 -5.84
C HIS A 408 18.02 -13.71 -4.86
N ALA A 409 18.80 -13.78 -3.76
CA ALA A 409 18.62 -14.83 -2.77
C ALA A 409 17.32 -14.63 -1.98
N SER A 410 16.95 -13.40 -1.60
CA SER A 410 15.68 -13.09 -0.95
C SER A 410 14.49 -13.61 -1.75
N ALA A 411 14.41 -13.25 -3.04
CA ALA A 411 13.33 -13.70 -3.91
C ALA A 411 13.32 -15.24 -4.08
N PHE A 412 14.48 -15.86 -4.32
CA PHE A 412 14.59 -17.31 -4.46
C PHE A 412 14.18 -18.05 -3.18
N VAL A 413 14.74 -17.65 -2.04
CA VAL A 413 14.53 -18.29 -0.74
C VAL A 413 13.06 -18.19 -0.33
N LEU A 414 12.42 -17.04 -0.52
CA LEU A 414 10.98 -16.89 -0.25
C LEU A 414 10.11 -17.79 -1.16
N SER A 415 10.49 -18.00 -2.42
CA SER A 415 9.73 -18.90 -3.29
C SER A 415 9.96 -20.39 -3.02
N MET A 416 11.15 -20.75 -2.51
CA MET A 416 11.64 -22.13 -2.53
C MET A 416 11.67 -22.80 -1.15
N GLN A 417 12.06 -22.06 -0.11
CA GLN A 417 12.23 -22.63 1.23
C GLN A 417 10.93 -23.24 1.77
N PRO A 418 9.74 -22.61 1.63
CA PRO A 418 8.49 -23.22 2.12
C PRO A 418 8.18 -24.55 1.42
N LEU A 419 8.49 -24.64 0.12
CA LEU A 419 8.22 -25.84 -0.68
C LEU A 419 9.14 -27.00 -0.29
N VAL A 420 10.40 -26.71 0.02
CA VAL A 420 11.36 -27.71 0.54
C VAL A 420 11.00 -28.11 1.98
N ALA A 421 10.74 -27.13 2.86
CA ALA A 421 10.43 -27.37 4.26
C ALA A 421 9.10 -28.12 4.46
N GLY A 422 8.09 -27.83 3.63
CA GLY A 422 6.83 -28.58 3.61
C GLY A 422 6.91 -29.89 2.83
N GLY A 423 8.09 -30.28 2.36
CA GLY A 423 8.37 -31.59 1.77
C GLY A 423 7.79 -31.80 0.38
N LEU A 424 7.31 -30.75 -0.31
CA LEU A 424 6.82 -30.86 -1.69
C LEU A 424 7.98 -30.93 -2.69
N VAL A 425 8.99 -30.10 -2.47
CA VAL A 425 10.22 -30.11 -3.26
C VAL A 425 11.27 -30.94 -2.53
N PRO A 426 11.85 -31.97 -3.18
CA PRO A 426 12.88 -32.76 -2.53
C PRO A 426 14.18 -31.95 -2.40
N ALA A 427 14.91 -32.16 -1.30
CA ALA A 427 16.14 -31.42 -1.00
C ALA A 427 17.26 -31.65 -2.02
N ASP A 428 17.21 -32.72 -2.83
CA ASP A 428 18.17 -33.03 -3.88
C ASP A 428 17.76 -32.53 -5.28
N LEU A 429 16.63 -31.79 -5.38
CA LEU A 429 16.17 -31.21 -6.63
C LEU A 429 17.27 -30.36 -7.29
N HIS A 430 17.46 -30.56 -8.59
CA HIS A 430 18.29 -29.70 -9.42
C HIS A 430 17.47 -28.52 -9.94
N ALA A 431 17.37 -27.47 -9.14
CA ALA A 431 16.57 -26.31 -9.49
C ALA A 431 17.22 -25.50 -10.63
N HIS A 432 16.41 -25.13 -11.62
CA HIS A 432 16.78 -24.22 -12.70
C HIS A 432 16.15 -22.86 -12.45
N VAL A 433 16.99 -21.83 -12.40
CA VAL A 433 16.59 -20.50 -11.95
C VAL A 433 17.16 -19.45 -12.89
N TYR A 434 16.34 -18.52 -13.33
CA TYR A 434 16.84 -17.28 -13.89
C TYR A 434 16.32 -16.10 -13.08
N SER A 435 17.02 -14.97 -13.20
CA SER A 435 16.52 -13.73 -12.63
C SER A 435 16.76 -12.57 -13.57
N ILE A 436 15.84 -11.63 -13.58
CA ILE A 436 15.99 -10.34 -14.24
C ILE A 436 16.01 -9.26 -13.16
N THR A 437 16.97 -8.34 -13.22
CA THR A 437 17.16 -7.27 -12.23
C THR A 437 17.48 -5.95 -12.90
N GLY A 438 17.08 -4.85 -12.26
CA GLY A 438 17.47 -3.51 -12.68
C GLY A 438 18.97 -3.25 -12.47
N TYR A 439 19.51 -2.30 -13.23
CA TYR A 439 20.94 -2.02 -13.26
C TYR A 439 21.49 -1.41 -11.96
N SER A 440 20.61 -0.92 -11.06
CA SER A 440 21.04 -0.46 -9.74
C SER A 440 21.69 -1.54 -8.86
N GLY A 441 21.41 -2.82 -9.14
CA GLY A 441 22.09 -3.95 -8.50
C GLY A 441 23.59 -4.04 -8.81
N GLY A 442 24.05 -3.42 -9.90
CA GLY A 442 25.46 -3.31 -10.25
C GLY A 442 26.23 -2.19 -9.53
N GLY A 443 25.55 -1.43 -8.67
CA GLY A 443 26.13 -0.32 -7.91
C GLY A 443 26.44 0.91 -8.77
N LYS A 444 27.12 1.90 -8.17
CA LYS A 444 27.37 3.23 -8.74
C LYS A 444 27.99 3.21 -10.14
N LYS A 445 28.98 2.33 -10.38
CA LYS A 445 29.66 2.24 -11.68
C LYS A 445 28.70 1.85 -12.79
N MET A 446 27.84 0.86 -12.54
CA MET A 446 26.87 0.40 -13.53
C MET A 446 25.75 1.44 -13.71
N ILE A 447 25.26 2.05 -12.64
CA ILE A 447 24.27 3.14 -12.72
C ILE A 447 24.78 4.26 -13.63
N ALA A 448 26.01 4.74 -13.40
CA ALA A 448 26.60 5.79 -14.22
C ALA A 448 26.74 5.39 -15.71
N GLU A 449 27.04 4.11 -15.99
CA GLU A 449 27.13 3.60 -17.38
C GLU A 449 25.77 3.63 -18.08
N TYR A 450 24.68 3.25 -17.40
CA TYR A 450 23.33 3.29 -17.95
C TYR A 450 22.80 4.72 -18.09
N GLU A 451 23.06 5.59 -17.10
CA GLU A 451 22.58 6.98 -17.10
C GLU A 451 23.34 7.88 -18.07
N ALA A 452 24.61 7.57 -18.39
CA ALA A 452 25.37 8.32 -19.40
C ALA A 452 24.75 8.21 -20.81
N GLY A 453 24.00 7.14 -21.09
CA GLY A 453 23.40 6.89 -22.40
C GLY A 453 24.42 6.63 -23.51
N GLY A 454 23.94 6.60 -24.76
CA GLY A 454 24.80 6.51 -25.95
C GLY A 454 25.37 5.12 -26.27
N ASN A 455 24.95 4.08 -25.56
CA ASN A 455 25.32 2.69 -25.86
C ASN A 455 24.06 1.83 -26.02
N ASP A 456 23.64 1.61 -27.26
CA ASP A 456 22.42 0.85 -27.60
C ASP A 456 22.40 -0.57 -27.01
N LYS A 457 23.58 -1.16 -26.73
CA LYS A 457 23.69 -2.48 -26.10
C LYS A 457 23.12 -2.49 -24.68
N LEU A 458 23.06 -1.34 -24.00
CA LEU A 458 22.47 -1.19 -22.66
C LEU A 458 20.95 -1.26 -22.69
N MET A 459 20.33 -1.03 -23.85
CA MET A 459 18.87 -1.10 -24.02
C MET A 459 18.34 -2.54 -24.17
N SER A 460 19.23 -3.51 -24.31
CA SER A 460 18.88 -4.94 -24.37
C SER A 460 19.14 -5.62 -23.02
N PRO A 461 18.34 -6.63 -22.62
CA PRO A 461 18.65 -7.47 -21.46
C PRO A 461 20.01 -8.15 -21.62
N ARG A 462 20.85 -8.10 -20.58
CA ARG A 462 22.22 -8.62 -20.60
C ARG A 462 22.41 -9.74 -19.58
N PRO A 463 22.41 -11.02 -20.01
CA PRO A 463 22.82 -12.14 -19.17
C PRO A 463 24.26 -11.96 -18.70
N TYR A 464 24.53 -12.26 -17.44
CA TYR A 464 25.88 -12.22 -16.87
C TYR A 464 26.12 -13.44 -15.99
N ALA A 465 27.35 -13.59 -15.49
CA ALA A 465 27.76 -14.75 -14.70
C ALA A 465 27.52 -16.11 -15.42
N LEU A 466 27.69 -16.12 -16.76
CA LEU A 466 27.46 -17.30 -17.61
C LEU A 466 28.43 -18.47 -17.37
N GLY A 467 29.47 -18.27 -16.54
CA GLY A 467 30.26 -19.36 -15.96
C GLY A 467 29.54 -20.14 -14.85
N LEU A 468 28.26 -19.82 -14.59
CA LEU A 468 27.39 -20.43 -13.57
C LEU A 468 27.94 -20.29 -12.14
N THR A 469 28.71 -19.23 -11.89
CA THR A 469 29.22 -18.87 -10.57
C THR A 469 28.64 -17.52 -10.17
N HIS A 470 27.94 -17.47 -9.04
CA HIS A 470 27.37 -16.23 -8.51
C HIS A 470 27.44 -16.21 -6.98
N LYS A 471 27.68 -15.03 -6.41
CA LYS A 471 27.87 -14.83 -4.97
C LYS A 471 26.67 -15.23 -4.10
N HIS A 472 25.48 -15.35 -4.70
CA HIS A 472 24.23 -15.73 -3.99
C HIS A 472 23.99 -17.24 -3.94
N LEU A 473 24.71 -18.06 -4.72
CA LEU A 473 24.51 -19.52 -4.74
C LEU A 473 24.67 -20.20 -3.37
N PRO A 474 25.66 -19.84 -2.52
CA PRO A 474 25.79 -20.44 -1.19
C PRO A 474 24.56 -20.20 -0.32
N GLU A 475 24.06 -18.96 -0.31
CA GLU A 475 22.88 -18.52 0.42
C GLU A 475 21.61 -19.23 -0.09
N MET A 476 21.42 -19.27 -1.41
CA MET A 476 20.31 -19.96 -2.06
C MET A 476 20.26 -21.45 -1.70
N SER A 477 21.40 -22.09 -1.48
CA SER A 477 21.46 -23.52 -1.11
C SER A 477 21.18 -23.72 0.38
N VAL A 478 21.99 -23.06 1.23
CA VAL A 478 21.94 -23.23 2.69
C VAL A 478 20.58 -22.83 3.27
N ARG A 479 20.01 -21.71 2.80
CA ARG A 479 18.78 -21.16 3.39
C ARG A 479 17.50 -21.79 2.87
N THR A 480 17.53 -22.46 1.72
CA THR A 480 16.39 -23.26 1.23
C THR A 480 16.40 -24.69 1.73
N GLY A 481 17.55 -25.21 2.15
CA GLY A 481 17.72 -26.63 2.50
C GLY A 481 18.04 -27.52 1.31
N LEU A 482 18.33 -26.95 0.14
CA LEU A 482 18.79 -27.70 -1.02
C LEU A 482 20.21 -28.23 -0.80
N LYS A 483 20.43 -29.49 -1.14
CA LYS A 483 21.73 -30.17 -1.12
C LYS A 483 22.64 -29.75 -2.28
N ARG A 484 22.07 -29.14 -3.32
CA ARG A 484 22.78 -28.70 -4.53
C ARG A 484 22.46 -27.25 -4.82
N ALA A 485 23.46 -26.52 -5.29
CA ALA A 485 23.24 -25.17 -5.77
C ALA A 485 22.36 -25.18 -7.03
N PRO A 486 21.42 -24.22 -7.17
CA PRO A 486 20.62 -24.11 -8.39
C PRO A 486 21.49 -23.72 -9.58
N THR A 487 21.07 -24.16 -10.78
CA THR A 487 21.60 -23.59 -12.03
C THR A 487 21.01 -22.19 -12.18
N PHE A 488 21.82 -21.16 -11.92
CA PHE A 488 21.36 -19.78 -11.79
C PHE A 488 21.93 -18.87 -12.90
N THR A 489 21.03 -18.24 -13.66
CA THR A 489 21.39 -17.29 -14.73
C THR A 489 20.79 -15.91 -14.46
N PRO A 490 21.58 -14.94 -13.99
CA PRO A 490 21.10 -13.58 -13.80
C PRO A 490 21.21 -12.71 -15.06
N ILE A 491 20.27 -11.78 -15.21
CA ILE A 491 20.10 -10.91 -16.37
C ILE A 491 19.89 -9.49 -15.86
N VAL A 492 20.65 -8.52 -16.38
CA VAL A 492 20.43 -7.10 -16.11
C VAL A 492 19.52 -6.51 -17.20
N GLY A 493 18.42 -5.89 -16.80
CA GLY A 493 17.49 -5.20 -17.68
C GLY A 493 17.76 -3.69 -17.80
N PRO A 494 17.21 -3.02 -18.83
CA PRO A 494 17.38 -1.58 -19.07
C PRO A 494 16.46 -0.72 -18.19
N PHE A 495 16.36 -1.03 -16.90
CA PHE A 495 15.53 -0.30 -15.94
C PHE A 495 16.26 -0.16 -14.60
N LEU A 496 15.99 0.91 -13.86
CA LEU A 496 16.78 1.27 -12.68
C LEU A 496 16.61 0.26 -11.54
N LYS A 497 15.36 -0.02 -11.13
CA LYS A 497 15.01 -0.89 -10.01
C LYS A 497 13.99 -1.95 -10.44
N GLY A 498 13.97 -3.04 -9.70
CA GLY A 498 13.05 -4.16 -9.88
C GLY A 498 13.80 -5.46 -10.06
N LEU A 499 13.25 -6.54 -9.53
CA LEU A 499 13.84 -7.86 -9.62
C LEU A 499 12.76 -8.92 -9.61
N ALA A 500 12.91 -9.89 -10.51
CA ALA A 500 12.11 -11.10 -10.54
C ALA A 500 13.02 -12.32 -10.61
N VAL A 501 12.77 -13.31 -9.76
CA VAL A 501 13.42 -14.62 -9.80
C VAL A 501 12.38 -15.65 -10.19
N THR A 502 12.69 -16.42 -11.24
CA THR A 502 11.82 -17.46 -11.77
C THR A 502 12.49 -18.82 -11.59
N THR A 503 11.78 -19.76 -10.96
CA THR A 503 12.23 -21.14 -10.77
C THR A 503 11.29 -22.08 -11.53
N TYR A 504 11.86 -23.01 -12.29
CA TYR A 504 11.09 -23.98 -13.07
C TYR A 504 10.88 -25.28 -12.32
N PHE A 505 9.68 -25.86 -12.50
CA PHE A 505 9.29 -27.12 -11.92
C PHE A 505 8.57 -27.99 -12.96
N SER A 506 8.93 -29.26 -12.97
CA SER A 506 8.13 -30.32 -13.59
C SER A 506 7.47 -31.13 -12.46
N PRO A 507 6.15 -31.39 -12.50
CA PRO A 507 5.46 -32.13 -11.43
C PRO A 507 6.07 -33.49 -11.08
N ASP A 508 6.70 -34.17 -12.04
CA ASP A 508 7.39 -35.45 -11.82
C ASP A 508 8.67 -35.34 -10.98
N GLN A 509 9.21 -34.13 -10.79
CA GLN A 509 10.39 -33.87 -9.94
C GLN A 509 10.00 -33.58 -8.48
N LEU A 510 8.71 -33.45 -8.18
CA LEU A 510 8.20 -33.22 -6.84
C LEU A 510 8.07 -34.53 -6.08
N THR A 511 8.09 -34.48 -4.74
CA THR A 511 7.94 -35.67 -3.89
C THR A 511 6.56 -36.34 -4.03
N ARG A 512 5.56 -35.57 -4.47
CA ARG A 512 4.20 -36.00 -4.75
C ARG A 512 3.62 -35.17 -5.89
N LYS A 513 2.64 -35.73 -6.61
CA LYS A 513 1.90 -34.97 -7.62
C LYS A 513 1.23 -33.75 -6.98
N ALA A 514 1.48 -32.59 -7.57
CA ALA A 514 0.86 -31.33 -7.20
C ALA A 514 0.61 -30.50 -8.45
N ARG A 515 -0.57 -29.88 -8.53
CA ARG A 515 -0.91 -28.91 -9.56
C ARG A 515 -0.34 -27.53 -9.18
N PRO A 516 -0.15 -26.61 -10.14
CA PRO A 516 0.36 -25.27 -9.85
C PRO A 516 -0.47 -24.52 -8.80
N GLN A 517 -1.79 -24.69 -8.82
CA GLN A 517 -2.70 -24.13 -7.82
C GLN A 517 -2.42 -24.66 -6.40
N ASP A 518 -2.09 -25.95 -6.26
CA ASP A 518 -1.77 -26.55 -4.96
C ASP A 518 -0.46 -25.95 -4.39
N VAL A 519 0.51 -25.63 -5.26
CA VAL A 519 1.76 -24.92 -4.88
C VAL A 519 1.47 -23.49 -4.43
N ARG A 520 0.62 -22.78 -5.18
CA ARG A 520 0.19 -21.43 -4.83
C ARG A 520 -0.52 -21.40 -3.48
N ASP A 521 -1.42 -22.34 -3.23
CA ASP A 521 -2.21 -22.38 -2.00
C ASP A 521 -1.33 -22.72 -0.79
N MET A 522 -0.35 -23.62 -0.96
CA MET A 522 0.67 -23.89 0.05
C MET A 522 1.49 -22.66 0.41
N LEU A 523 1.93 -21.87 -0.59
CA LEU A 523 2.65 -20.61 -0.36
C LEU A 523 1.74 -19.57 0.32
N ALA A 524 0.48 -19.47 -0.10
CA ALA A 524 -0.48 -18.51 0.45
C ALA A 524 -0.81 -18.82 1.92
N GLU A 525 -0.93 -20.10 2.27
CA GLU A 525 -1.10 -20.54 3.66
C GLU A 525 0.15 -20.22 4.49
N TYR A 526 1.33 -20.52 3.95
CA TYR A 526 2.60 -20.31 4.64
C TYR A 526 2.86 -18.84 4.95
N TYR A 527 2.61 -17.95 3.98
CA TYR A 527 2.82 -16.50 4.10
C TYR A 527 1.58 -15.74 4.60
N ASN A 528 0.59 -16.46 5.13
CA ASN A 528 -0.60 -15.82 5.66
C ASN A 528 -0.25 -14.92 6.86
N ASN A 529 -0.70 -13.66 6.81
CA ASN A 529 -0.40 -12.59 7.78
C ASN A 529 1.04 -12.05 7.75
N GLU A 530 1.81 -12.31 6.70
CA GLU A 530 3.08 -11.62 6.52
C GLU A 530 2.85 -10.20 5.96
N PRO A 531 3.45 -9.15 6.54
CA PRO A 531 3.17 -7.75 6.16
C PRO A 531 3.67 -7.43 4.75
N PHE A 532 4.80 -8.03 4.36
CA PHE A 532 5.52 -7.70 3.13
C PHE A 532 5.49 -8.79 2.07
N VAL A 533 4.81 -9.93 2.29
CA VAL A 533 4.75 -11.01 1.31
C VAL A 533 3.32 -11.21 0.86
N ARG A 534 3.10 -11.10 -0.46
CA ARG A 534 1.80 -11.32 -1.09
C ARG A 534 1.89 -12.49 -2.05
N VAL A 535 1.06 -13.50 -1.83
CA VAL A 535 0.91 -14.63 -2.75
C VAL A 535 -0.28 -14.38 -3.65
N MET A 536 0.03 -14.10 -4.91
CA MET A 536 -0.93 -13.67 -5.91
C MET A 536 -1.90 -14.80 -6.25
N PRO A 537 -3.15 -14.49 -6.68
CA PRO A 537 -4.09 -15.51 -7.10
C PRO A 537 -3.53 -16.29 -8.30
N PHE A 538 -3.93 -17.55 -8.44
CA PHE A 538 -3.59 -18.36 -9.61
C PHE A 538 -4.46 -17.95 -10.81
N ASP A 539 -4.15 -16.77 -11.35
CA ASP A 539 -4.84 -16.14 -12.48
C ASP A 539 -3.78 -15.44 -13.34
N ALA A 540 -3.47 -16.00 -14.50
CA ALA A 540 -2.47 -15.42 -15.39
C ALA A 540 -2.97 -14.12 -16.05
N GLU A 541 -4.27 -13.99 -16.32
CA GLU A 541 -4.83 -12.82 -16.99
C GLU A 541 -4.80 -11.59 -16.09
N SER A 542 -5.10 -11.75 -14.81
CA SER A 542 -5.07 -10.62 -13.86
C SER A 542 -3.65 -10.18 -13.46
N ASN A 543 -2.68 -11.09 -13.58
CA ASN A 543 -1.31 -10.87 -13.09
C ASN A 543 -0.33 -10.44 -14.20
N LEU A 544 -0.77 -10.43 -15.46
CA LEU A 544 0.03 -10.05 -16.61
C LEU A 544 -0.60 -8.86 -17.33
N ASP A 545 0.23 -7.94 -17.83
CA ASP A 545 -0.20 -6.83 -18.67
C ASP A 545 -0.18 -7.28 -20.13
N ALA A 546 -1.35 -7.60 -20.70
CA ALA A 546 -1.47 -8.14 -22.06
C ALA A 546 -0.56 -9.36 -22.32
N GLY A 547 -0.36 -10.22 -21.30
CA GLY A 547 0.51 -11.40 -21.36
C GLY A 547 1.98 -11.14 -20.98
N PHE A 548 2.36 -9.90 -20.70
CA PHE A 548 3.70 -9.52 -20.28
C PHE A 548 3.82 -9.37 -18.76
N PHE A 549 4.92 -9.85 -18.20
CA PHE A 549 5.19 -9.76 -16.76
C PHE A 549 5.91 -8.45 -16.42
N ASP A 550 5.30 -7.62 -15.59
CA ASP A 550 5.94 -6.41 -15.09
C ASP A 550 6.89 -6.72 -13.92
N VAL A 551 8.19 -6.61 -14.16
CA VAL A 551 9.25 -6.81 -13.14
C VAL A 551 9.32 -5.63 -12.15
N GLN A 552 8.83 -4.45 -12.53
CA GLN A 552 9.04 -3.19 -11.83
C GLN A 552 7.91 -2.85 -10.85
N ALA A 553 6.79 -3.57 -10.85
CA ALA A 553 5.63 -3.15 -10.06
C ALA A 553 5.96 -2.97 -8.57
N CYS A 554 6.86 -3.80 -8.00
CA CYS A 554 7.29 -3.73 -6.58
C CYS A 554 8.28 -2.60 -6.26
N ASN A 555 8.64 -1.76 -7.23
CA ASN A 555 9.59 -0.67 -7.02
C ASN A 555 9.14 0.27 -5.90
N GLU A 556 10.12 0.75 -5.15
CA GLU A 556 9.99 1.70 -4.05
C GLU A 556 9.21 1.18 -2.84
N THR A 557 9.02 -0.14 -2.76
CA THR A 557 8.38 -0.80 -1.62
C THR A 557 9.29 -1.86 -1.00
N ASN A 558 8.92 -2.30 0.21
CA ASN A 558 9.53 -3.44 0.87
C ASN A 558 8.76 -4.75 0.59
N ARG A 559 7.84 -4.77 -0.38
CA ARG A 559 7.00 -5.94 -0.65
C ARG A 559 7.67 -6.97 -1.56
N VAL A 560 7.20 -8.21 -1.46
CA VAL A 560 7.47 -9.32 -2.36
C VAL A 560 6.15 -9.87 -2.86
N ASP A 561 5.98 -9.89 -4.17
CA ASP A 561 4.85 -10.56 -4.81
C ASP A 561 5.33 -11.92 -5.34
N ILE A 562 4.70 -13.00 -4.87
CA ILE A 562 4.99 -14.38 -5.31
C ILE A 562 3.84 -14.86 -6.20
N PHE A 563 4.20 -15.33 -7.38
CA PHE A 563 3.29 -15.84 -8.40
C PHE A 563 3.59 -17.30 -8.69
N VAL A 564 2.56 -18.03 -9.10
CA VAL A 564 2.70 -19.34 -9.73
C VAL A 564 2.03 -19.28 -11.09
N PHE A 565 2.76 -19.62 -12.15
CA PHE A 565 2.23 -19.70 -13.51
C PHE A 565 2.50 -21.08 -14.09
N GLY A 566 1.62 -21.60 -14.93
CA GLY A 566 1.87 -22.86 -15.63
C GLY A 566 0.62 -23.68 -15.86
N ASN A 567 0.83 -24.96 -16.15
CA ASN A 567 -0.19 -25.95 -16.41
C ASN A 567 0.17 -27.27 -15.71
N ASP A 568 -0.59 -28.33 -15.98
CA ASP A 568 -0.39 -29.65 -15.35
C ASP A 568 0.90 -30.37 -15.80
N GLU A 569 1.59 -29.90 -16.85
CA GLU A 569 2.85 -30.50 -17.33
C GLU A 569 4.09 -29.80 -16.75
N ARG A 570 4.00 -28.48 -16.58
CA ARG A 570 5.12 -27.64 -16.14
C ARG A 570 4.62 -26.33 -15.55
N PHE A 571 5.33 -25.84 -14.55
CA PHE A 571 5.02 -24.56 -13.94
C PHE A 571 6.26 -23.85 -13.44
N VAL A 572 6.07 -22.59 -13.10
CA VAL A 572 7.11 -21.72 -12.56
C VAL A 572 6.58 -21.00 -11.32
N THR A 573 7.48 -20.77 -10.37
CA THR A 573 7.27 -19.75 -9.34
C THR A 573 8.03 -18.49 -9.74
N VAL A 574 7.41 -17.33 -9.62
CA VAL A 574 8.06 -16.03 -9.85
C VAL A 574 7.97 -15.21 -8.57
N ALA A 575 9.09 -14.79 -8.00
CA ALA A 575 9.12 -13.86 -6.87
C ALA A 575 9.64 -12.50 -7.33
N ARG A 576 8.81 -11.46 -7.19
CA ARG A 576 9.08 -10.07 -7.61
C ARG A 576 9.25 -9.14 -6.42
N LEU A 577 10.34 -8.38 -6.40
CA LEU A 577 10.65 -7.39 -5.35
C LEU A 577 11.47 -6.21 -5.89
N ASP A 578 11.59 -5.12 -5.13
CA ASP A 578 12.59 -4.07 -5.41
C ASP A 578 13.97 -4.52 -4.92
N ASN A 579 14.95 -4.57 -5.82
CA ASN A 579 16.32 -5.00 -5.51
C ASN A 579 17.06 -4.08 -4.51
N LEU A 580 16.70 -2.80 -4.41
CA LEU A 580 17.22 -1.85 -3.42
C LEU A 580 16.32 -1.72 -2.19
N GLY A 581 15.01 -1.97 -2.35
CA GLY A 581 14.03 -2.07 -1.26
C GLY A 581 14.19 -3.39 -0.50
N LYS A 582 13.20 -4.28 -0.60
CA LYS A 582 13.21 -5.60 0.05
C LYS A 582 14.41 -6.49 -0.30
N GLY A 583 15.05 -6.23 -1.43
CA GLY A 583 16.26 -6.94 -1.85
C GLY A 583 17.55 -6.48 -1.15
N ALA A 584 17.52 -5.36 -0.42
CA ALA A 584 18.69 -4.85 0.30
C ALA A 584 18.31 -3.93 1.47
N SER A 585 18.07 -2.65 1.20
CA SER A 585 18.01 -1.59 2.22
C SER A 585 16.72 -1.68 3.05
N GLY A 586 15.60 -1.99 2.41
CA GLY A 586 14.32 -2.20 3.09
C GLY A 586 14.36 -3.41 4.02
N ALA A 587 14.97 -4.52 3.59
CA ALA A 587 15.18 -5.69 4.46
C ALA A 587 16.08 -5.37 5.65
N ALA A 588 17.11 -4.54 5.47
CA ALA A 588 17.98 -4.09 6.56
C ALA A 588 17.20 -3.26 7.61
N ILE A 589 16.35 -2.33 7.16
CA ILE A 589 15.49 -1.53 8.04
C ILE A 589 14.43 -2.40 8.74
N GLN A 590 13.85 -3.38 8.05
CA GLN A 590 12.91 -4.34 8.65
C GLN A 590 13.58 -5.14 9.77
N CYS A 591 14.82 -5.60 9.56
CA CYS A 591 15.61 -6.26 10.59
C CYS A 591 15.92 -5.34 11.77
N MET A 592 16.25 -4.07 11.50
CA MET A 592 16.46 -3.06 12.54
C MET A 592 15.21 -2.85 13.38
N ASN A 593 14.04 -2.67 12.76
CA ASN A 593 12.77 -2.49 13.46
C ASN A 593 12.52 -3.64 14.45
N LEU A 594 12.73 -4.88 14.00
CA LEU A 594 12.60 -6.05 14.87
C LEU A 594 13.61 -6.04 16.02
N ALA A 595 14.88 -5.70 15.76
CA ALA A 595 15.95 -5.72 16.76
C ALA A 595 15.80 -4.62 17.83
N ILE A 596 15.20 -3.47 17.50
CA ILE A 596 14.94 -2.37 18.44
C ILE A 596 13.56 -2.47 19.09
N GLY A 597 12.74 -3.45 18.71
CA GLY A 597 11.38 -3.63 19.24
C GLY A 597 10.33 -2.67 18.67
N ALA A 598 10.61 -2.00 17.55
CA ALA A 598 9.63 -1.20 16.82
C ALA A 598 8.68 -2.09 15.99
N GLU A 599 7.58 -1.51 15.52
CA GLU A 599 6.69 -2.18 14.56
C GLU A 599 7.46 -2.49 13.26
N GLU A 600 7.30 -3.70 12.74
CA GLU A 600 8.09 -4.24 11.61
C GLU A 600 8.01 -3.35 10.37
N GLU A 601 6.86 -2.71 10.15
CA GLU A 601 6.57 -1.86 9.00
C GLU A 601 7.05 -0.40 9.13
N THR A 602 7.59 0.00 10.30
CA THR A 602 7.93 1.39 10.58
C THR A 602 8.95 1.94 9.57
N GLY A 603 8.57 3.01 8.85
CA GLY A 603 9.43 3.67 7.87
C GLY A 603 9.62 2.88 6.56
N LEU A 604 8.80 1.85 6.31
CA LEU A 604 8.82 1.04 5.10
C LEU A 604 7.50 1.19 4.34
N ALA A 605 7.58 1.31 3.02
CA ALA A 605 6.40 1.32 2.16
C ALA A 605 5.97 -0.12 1.82
N CYS A 606 4.67 -0.39 1.90
CA CYS A 606 4.07 -1.69 1.56
C CYS A 606 3.66 -1.78 0.09
#